data_AF-A0A4Y7NH55-F1
#
_entry.id   AF-A0A4Y7NH55-F1
#
_cell.length_a   1.000
_cell.length_b   1.000
_cell.length_c   1.000
_cell.angle_alpha   90.00
_cell.angle_beta   90.00
_cell.angle_gamma   90.00
#
_symmetry.space_group_name_H-M   'P 1'
#
loop_
_entity.id
_entity.type
_entity.pdbx_description
1 polymer ?
#
loop_
_entity_poly.entity_id
_entity_poly.type
_entity_poly.pdbx_seq_one_letter_code
_entity_poly.pdbx_strand_id
1 'polypeptide(L)'
;MAYHTLRQEYMLMPPVTRAYTTVCLLTSIAVQLDVVSPFQLYFNPLLITQKFEIWRLLTPFFFFGTFSFNFLFNMIFTYRYCRMLEEGSFRGRTADFVYMFIFGCITTVICAWFVNLLFLGHSLTTMFVYIWARRNPYVRMNFFGLLPFRAPYLPWVLVAFSVLLGNSVLVDILGIAIGHLYFFLEDVFPNQPGGRRLLATPRLLYSHILTYFVLNVVTSFDLRHF
;
A
#
# COMPACT_ATOMS: atom_id res chain seq x y z
N MET A 1 -17.75 24.80 -9.26
CA MET A 1 -16.95 24.83 -8.01
C MET A 1 -16.48 23.44 -7.57
N ALA A 2 -17.36 22.45 -7.37
CA ALA A 2 -16.98 21.11 -6.88
C ALA A 2 -15.90 20.38 -7.72
N TYR A 3 -15.95 20.47 -9.05
CA TYR A 3 -14.91 19.88 -9.92
C TYR A 3 -13.51 20.46 -9.67
N HIS A 4 -13.41 21.77 -9.44
CA HIS A 4 -12.13 22.41 -9.12
C HIS A 4 -11.62 21.95 -7.75
N THR A 5 -12.50 21.81 -6.77
CA THR A 5 -12.18 21.29 -5.44
C THR A 5 -11.65 19.85 -5.51
N LEU A 6 -12.33 18.96 -6.25
CA LEU A 6 -11.89 17.57 -6.42
C LEU A 6 -10.55 17.46 -7.16
N ARG A 7 -10.36 18.26 -8.22
CA ARG A 7 -9.09 18.30 -8.95
C ARG A 7 -7.95 18.81 -8.07
N GLN A 8 -8.21 19.81 -7.25
CA GLN A 8 -7.22 20.33 -6.30
C GLN A 8 -6.85 19.27 -5.25
N GLU A 9 -7.83 18.63 -4.62
CA GLU A 9 -7.58 17.52 -3.68
C GLU A 9 -6.79 16.39 -4.31
N TYR A 10 -7.12 15.98 -5.55
CA TYR A 10 -6.37 14.96 -6.29
C TYR A 10 -4.94 15.39 -6.62
N MET A 11 -4.70 16.67 -6.90
CA MET A 11 -3.37 17.20 -7.17
C MET A 11 -2.54 17.39 -5.90
N LEU A 12 -3.18 17.57 -4.75
CA LEU A 12 -2.53 17.60 -3.44
C LEU A 12 -2.10 16.20 -2.97
N MET A 13 -2.67 15.14 -3.55
CA MET A 13 -2.25 13.77 -3.21
C MET A 13 -0.81 13.51 -3.66
N PRO A 14 0.01 12.88 -2.80
CA PRO A 14 1.34 12.43 -3.17
C PRO A 14 1.33 11.52 -4.39
N PRO A 15 2.38 11.55 -5.23
CA PRO A 15 2.36 10.90 -6.54
C PRO A 15 2.17 9.39 -6.47
N VAL A 16 2.84 8.69 -5.55
CA VAL A 16 2.76 7.21 -5.47
C VAL A 16 1.42 6.79 -4.90
N THR A 17 0.99 7.44 -3.81
CA THR A 17 -0.32 7.23 -3.20
C THR A 17 -1.44 7.43 -4.23
N ARG A 18 -1.38 8.54 -4.97
CA ARG A 18 -2.35 8.89 -6.02
C ARG A 18 -2.39 7.85 -7.12
N ALA A 19 -1.24 7.45 -7.65
CA ALA A 19 -1.17 6.42 -8.69
C ALA A 19 -1.77 5.10 -8.18
N TYR A 20 -1.39 4.66 -6.98
CA TYR A 20 -1.88 3.42 -6.39
C TYR A 20 -3.40 3.45 -6.19
N THR A 21 -3.94 4.50 -5.57
CA THR A 21 -5.39 4.60 -5.31
C THR A 21 -6.21 4.70 -6.58
N THR A 22 -5.69 5.39 -7.60
CA THR A 22 -6.35 5.47 -8.91
C THR A 22 -6.41 4.10 -9.57
N VAL A 23 -5.32 3.33 -9.57
CA VAL A 23 -5.32 1.97 -10.12
C VAL A 23 -6.28 1.06 -9.33
N CYS A 24 -6.34 1.16 -8.01
CA CYS A 24 -7.27 0.37 -7.20
C CYS A 24 -8.74 0.71 -7.49
N LEU A 25 -9.07 2.00 -7.67
CA LEU A 25 -10.42 2.42 -8.06
C LEU A 25 -10.77 1.98 -9.47
N LEU A 26 -9.87 2.16 -10.44
CA LEU A 26 -10.10 1.76 -11.83
C LEU A 26 -10.29 0.26 -11.97
N THR A 27 -9.48 -0.55 -11.29
CA THR A 27 -9.63 -2.02 -11.30
C THR A 27 -10.96 -2.45 -10.70
N SER A 28 -11.39 -1.81 -9.61
CA SER A 28 -12.69 -2.11 -8.99
C SER A 28 -13.87 -1.71 -9.88
N ILE A 29 -13.79 -0.57 -10.58
CA ILE A 29 -14.78 -0.15 -11.58
C ILE A 29 -14.81 -1.11 -12.77
N ALA A 30 -13.64 -1.53 -13.28
CA ALA A 30 -13.54 -2.46 -14.40
C ALA A 30 -14.19 -3.82 -14.08
N VAL A 31 -14.07 -4.28 -12.83
CA VAL A 31 -14.76 -5.48 -12.35
C VAL A 31 -16.27 -5.24 -12.23
N GLN A 32 -16.69 -4.09 -11.72
CA GLN A 32 -18.11 -3.77 -11.57
C GLN A 32 -18.85 -3.63 -12.90
N LEU A 33 -18.14 -3.20 -13.95
CA LEU A 33 -18.66 -3.10 -15.32
C LEU A 33 -18.57 -4.43 -16.09
N ASP A 34 -18.18 -5.52 -15.43
CA ASP A 34 -17.96 -6.85 -16.03
C ASP A 34 -16.95 -6.85 -17.20
N VAL A 35 -16.09 -5.83 -17.28
CA VAL A 35 -15.00 -5.76 -18.26
C VAL A 35 -13.90 -6.77 -17.92
N VAL A 36 -13.68 -6.98 -16.61
CA VAL A 36 -12.68 -7.93 -16.09
C VAL A 36 -13.35 -8.81 -15.04
N SER A 37 -13.19 -10.12 -15.17
CA SER A 37 -13.72 -11.05 -14.17
C SER A 37 -12.85 -11.06 -12.91
N PRO A 38 -13.43 -11.10 -11.68
CA PRO A 38 -12.66 -11.32 -10.46
C PRO A 38 -11.77 -12.57 -10.52
N PHE A 39 -12.18 -13.58 -11.30
CA PHE A 39 -11.42 -14.81 -11.50
C PHE A 39 -10.10 -14.62 -12.25
N GLN A 40 -9.93 -13.50 -12.96
CA GLN A 40 -8.67 -13.15 -13.63
C GLN A 40 -7.71 -12.40 -12.69
N LEU A 41 -8.22 -11.87 -11.57
CA LEU A 41 -7.47 -10.99 -10.67
C LEU A 41 -6.91 -11.70 -9.44
N TYR A 42 -7.50 -12.83 -9.01
CA TYR A 42 -6.99 -13.54 -7.83
C TYR A 42 -5.64 -14.21 -8.10
N PHE A 43 -4.84 -14.29 -7.03
CA PHE A 43 -3.55 -14.95 -7.04
C PHE A 43 -3.74 -16.47 -7.16
N ASN A 44 -3.23 -17.05 -8.25
CA ASN A 44 -3.28 -18.50 -8.48
C ASN A 44 -1.88 -19.02 -8.85
N PRO A 45 -1.15 -19.66 -7.91
CA PRO A 45 0.23 -20.09 -8.15
C PRO A 45 0.33 -21.19 -9.22
N LEU A 46 -0.71 -22.01 -9.39
CA LEU A 46 -0.75 -23.05 -10.42
C LEU A 46 -0.81 -22.45 -11.83
N LEU A 47 -1.67 -21.44 -12.03
CA LEU A 47 -1.78 -20.76 -13.32
C LEU A 47 -0.54 -19.93 -13.66
N ILE A 48 0.11 -19.35 -12.64
CA ILE A 48 1.35 -18.60 -12.82
C ILE A 48 2.47 -19.52 -13.30
N THR A 49 2.63 -20.70 -12.68
CA THR A 49 3.70 -21.64 -13.03
C THR A 49 3.46 -22.41 -14.32
N GLN A 50 2.21 -22.82 -14.57
CA GLN A 50 1.90 -23.68 -15.72
C GLN A 50 1.53 -22.90 -16.98
N LYS A 51 0.94 -21.71 -16.85
CA LYS A 51 0.46 -20.90 -17.99
C LYS A 51 1.17 -19.55 -18.14
N PHE A 52 2.16 -19.26 -17.30
CA PHE A 52 2.94 -18.01 -17.35
C PHE A 52 2.09 -16.72 -17.33
N GLU A 53 0.98 -16.71 -16.59
CA GLU A 53 0.13 -15.53 -16.43
C GLU A 53 0.74 -14.53 -15.41
N ILE A 54 1.82 -13.85 -15.79
CA ILE A 54 2.65 -12.98 -14.91
C ILE A 54 1.83 -11.84 -14.29
N TRP A 55 0.79 -11.34 -14.98
CA TRP A 55 -0.06 -10.26 -14.46
C TRP A 55 -0.74 -10.62 -13.14
N ARG A 56 -0.98 -11.91 -12.86
CA ARG A 56 -1.56 -12.39 -11.58
C ARG A 56 -0.68 -12.19 -10.36
N LEU A 57 0.58 -11.82 -10.56
CA LEU A 57 1.46 -11.40 -9.47
C LEU A 57 1.15 -9.98 -9.00
N LEU A 58 0.65 -9.12 -9.89
CA LEU A 58 0.43 -7.70 -9.62
C LEU A 58 -1.03 -7.37 -9.41
N THR A 59 -1.94 -7.93 -10.20
CA THR A 59 -3.39 -7.65 -10.13
C THR A 59 -4.03 -7.87 -8.74
N PRO A 60 -3.64 -8.85 -7.90
CA PRO A 60 -4.27 -9.05 -6.61
C PRO A 60 -3.91 -7.98 -5.56
N PHE A 61 -2.92 -7.11 -5.83
CA PHE A 61 -2.56 -5.98 -4.97
C PHE A 61 -3.44 -4.75 -5.19
N PHE A 62 -4.08 -4.65 -6.35
CA PHE A 62 -4.91 -3.50 -6.71
C PHE A 62 -6.40 -3.78 -6.48
N PHE A 63 -6.79 -5.05 -6.34
CA PHE A 63 -8.17 -5.44 -6.16
C PHE A 63 -8.55 -5.60 -4.68
N PHE A 64 -9.56 -4.86 -4.25
CA PHE A 64 -10.06 -4.84 -2.87
C PHE A 64 -11.47 -5.43 -2.73
N GLY A 65 -11.97 -6.14 -3.75
CA GLY A 65 -13.33 -6.67 -3.79
C GLY A 65 -14.30 -5.80 -4.58
N THR A 66 -15.56 -6.24 -4.62
CA THR A 66 -16.67 -5.48 -5.22
C THR A 66 -17.09 -4.32 -4.32
N PHE A 67 -17.84 -3.36 -4.88
CA PHE A 67 -18.35 -2.22 -4.12
C PHE A 67 -19.22 -2.68 -2.94
N SER A 68 -18.68 -2.51 -1.75
CA SER A 68 -19.27 -2.91 -0.47
C SER A 68 -18.73 -2.01 0.65
N PHE A 69 -19.35 -2.08 1.84
CA PHE A 69 -18.80 -1.41 3.03
C PHE A 69 -17.36 -1.85 3.33
N ASN A 70 -17.07 -3.13 3.14
CA ASN A 70 -15.75 -3.71 3.31
C ASN A 70 -14.71 -3.05 2.38
N PHE A 71 -15.04 -2.97 1.09
CA PHE A 71 -14.22 -2.27 0.10
C PHE A 71 -13.97 -0.81 0.48
N LEU A 72 -15.01 -0.08 0.90
CA LEU A 72 -14.90 1.33 1.25
C LEU A 72 -13.90 1.54 2.41
N PHE A 73 -14.01 0.75 3.47
CA PHE A 73 -13.09 0.86 4.61
C PHE A 73 -11.65 0.51 4.22
N ASN A 74 -11.46 -0.57 3.46
CA ASN A 74 -10.13 -0.96 3.00
C ASN A 74 -9.51 0.12 2.12
N MET A 75 -10.27 0.71 1.19
CA MET A 75 -9.79 1.81 0.35
C MET A 75 -9.42 3.04 1.18
N ILE A 76 -10.25 3.42 2.15
CA ILE A 76 -9.98 4.56 3.04
C ILE A 76 -8.70 4.35 3.85
N PHE A 77 -8.54 3.18 4.48
CA PHE A 77 -7.33 2.88 5.25
C PHE A 77 -6.10 2.84 4.37
N THR A 78 -6.20 2.22 3.20
CA THR A 78 -5.12 2.17 2.20
C THR A 78 -4.68 3.57 1.81
N TYR A 79 -5.61 4.42 1.34
CA TYR A 79 -5.33 5.80 0.98
C TYR A 79 -4.68 6.57 2.14
N ARG A 80 -5.29 6.50 3.33
CA ARG A 80 -4.85 7.26 4.51
C ARG A 80 -3.42 6.89 4.91
N TYR A 81 -3.12 5.61 5.11
CA TYR A 81 -1.80 5.21 5.61
C TYR A 81 -0.71 5.25 4.55
N CYS A 82 -1.06 5.01 3.28
CA CYS A 82 -0.15 5.23 2.16
C CYS A 82 0.28 6.71 2.10
N ARG A 83 -0.68 7.64 2.15
CA ARG A 83 -0.42 9.08 2.21
C ARG A 83 0.43 9.48 3.40
N MET A 84 0.08 9.01 4.60
CA MET A 84 0.80 9.34 5.84
C MET A 84 2.24 8.81 5.85
N LEU A 85 2.52 7.69 5.18
CA LEU A 85 3.88 7.19 5.00
C LEU A 85 4.66 8.04 4.00
N GLU A 86 4.08 8.35 2.84
CA GLU A 86 4.74 9.11 1.77
C GLU A 86 5.03 10.56 2.18
N GLU A 87 4.08 11.26 2.80
CA GLU A 87 4.24 12.65 3.27
C GLU A 87 4.96 12.75 4.62
N GLY A 88 4.87 11.71 5.45
CA GLY A 88 5.46 11.68 6.79
C GLY A 88 6.85 11.04 6.77
N SER A 89 6.89 9.71 6.90
CA SER A 89 8.14 8.96 7.09
C SER A 89 9.10 9.05 5.90
N PHE A 90 8.58 9.16 4.67
CA PHE A 90 9.36 9.17 3.43
C PHE A 90 9.33 10.51 2.69
N ARG A 91 9.05 11.61 3.40
CA ARG A 91 9.01 12.95 2.80
C ARG A 91 10.31 13.27 2.07
N GLY A 92 10.23 13.59 0.78
CA GLY A 92 11.39 13.88 -0.06
C GLY A 92 12.24 12.66 -0.44
N ARG A 93 11.87 11.45 0.00
CA ARG A 93 12.54 10.18 -0.29
C ARG A 93 11.57 9.19 -0.94
N THR A 94 10.91 9.63 -2.01
CA THR A 94 9.93 8.81 -2.75
C THR A 94 10.54 7.49 -3.24
N ALA A 95 11.84 7.46 -3.56
CA ALA A 95 12.53 6.23 -3.93
C ALA A 95 12.55 5.19 -2.80
N ASP A 96 12.82 5.60 -1.56
CA ASP A 96 12.79 4.71 -0.40
C ASP A 96 11.34 4.20 -0.15
N PHE A 97 10.33 5.03 -0.40
CA PHE A 97 8.92 4.62 -0.29
C PHE A 97 8.53 3.56 -1.33
N VAL A 98 8.90 3.77 -2.60
CA VAL A 98 8.66 2.80 -3.66
C VAL A 98 9.42 1.51 -3.39
N TYR A 99 10.62 1.58 -2.84
CA TYR A 99 11.38 0.38 -2.46
C TYR A 99 10.69 -0.40 -1.33
N MET A 100 10.17 0.28 -0.29
CA MET A 100 9.32 -0.35 0.73
C MET A 100 8.09 -1.02 0.11
N PHE A 101 7.43 -0.37 -0.85
CA PHE A 101 6.28 -0.91 -1.55
C PHE A 101 6.63 -2.20 -2.31
N ILE A 102 7.72 -2.18 -3.07
CA ILE A 102 8.23 -3.35 -3.82
C ILE A 102 8.60 -4.50 -2.86
N PHE A 103 9.29 -4.19 -1.76
CA PHE A 103 9.61 -5.17 -0.73
C PHE A 103 8.34 -5.82 -0.16
N GLY A 104 7.32 -5.01 0.12
CA GLY A 104 6.01 -5.49 0.57
C GLY A 104 5.37 -6.43 -0.44
N CYS A 105 5.32 -6.05 -1.72
CA CYS A 105 4.75 -6.89 -2.78
C CYS A 105 5.50 -8.22 -2.91
N ILE A 106 6.84 -8.21 -2.98
CA ILE A 106 7.65 -9.41 -3.15
C ILE A 106 7.46 -10.35 -1.95
N THR A 107 7.58 -9.82 -0.72
CA THR A 107 7.45 -10.64 0.48
C THR A 107 6.04 -11.21 0.61
N THR A 108 5.01 -10.44 0.28
CA THR A 108 3.62 -10.91 0.31
C THR A 108 3.38 -12.01 -0.73
N VAL A 109 3.92 -11.89 -1.95
CA VAL A 109 3.83 -12.94 -2.98
C VAL A 109 4.51 -14.24 -2.51
N ILE A 110 5.70 -14.12 -1.91
CA ILE A 110 6.42 -15.28 -1.36
C ILE A 110 5.57 -15.96 -0.28
N CYS A 111 5.04 -15.20 0.69
CA CYS A 111 4.18 -15.75 1.73
C CYS A 111 2.87 -16.36 1.16
N ALA A 112 2.26 -15.70 0.17
CA ALA A 112 1.03 -16.17 -0.46
C ALA A 112 1.20 -17.51 -1.18
N TRP A 113 2.39 -17.80 -1.68
CA TRP A 113 2.72 -19.10 -2.28
C TRP A 113 2.58 -20.26 -1.29
N PHE A 114 2.93 -20.03 -0.02
CA PHE A 114 2.87 -21.07 1.02
C PHE A 114 1.49 -21.14 1.68
N VAL A 115 0.77 -20.01 1.76
CA VAL A 115 -0.47 -19.88 2.54
C VAL A 115 -1.73 -19.94 1.65
N ASN A 116 -1.59 -19.97 0.32
CA ASN A 116 -2.69 -19.99 -0.65
C ASN A 116 -3.69 -18.82 -0.47
N LEU A 117 -3.17 -17.60 -0.33
CA LEU A 117 -4.02 -16.41 -0.25
C LEU A 117 -4.55 -16.00 -1.63
N LEU A 118 -5.83 -15.62 -1.69
CA LEU A 118 -6.49 -15.22 -2.94
C LEU A 118 -6.28 -13.74 -3.28
N PHE A 119 -6.29 -12.85 -2.29
CA PHE A 119 -6.21 -11.40 -2.45
C PHE A 119 -5.11 -10.81 -1.57
N LEU A 120 -4.26 -9.97 -2.15
CA LEU A 120 -3.01 -9.49 -1.53
C LEU A 120 -3.08 -8.01 -1.12
N GLY A 121 -4.00 -7.23 -1.71
CA GLY A 121 -4.16 -5.80 -1.43
C GLY A 121 -4.39 -5.51 0.04
N HIS A 122 -5.25 -6.28 0.70
CA HIS A 122 -5.55 -6.12 2.13
C HIS A 122 -4.33 -6.38 3.03
N SER A 123 -3.51 -7.39 2.70
CA SER A 123 -2.25 -7.65 3.41
C SER A 123 -1.28 -6.48 3.30
N LEU A 124 -1.21 -5.86 2.12
CA LEU A 124 -0.35 -4.71 1.88
C LEU A 124 -0.84 -3.47 2.66
N THR A 125 -2.15 -3.26 2.74
CA THR A 125 -2.74 -2.21 3.58
C THR A 125 -2.38 -2.39 5.04
N THR A 126 -2.51 -3.62 5.57
CA THR A 126 -2.18 -3.93 6.96
C THR A 126 -0.68 -3.77 7.23
N MET A 127 0.19 -4.06 6.26
CA MET A 127 1.62 -3.75 6.32
C MET A 127 1.87 -2.23 6.44
N PHE A 128 1.24 -1.40 5.60
CA PHE A 128 1.39 0.06 5.67
C PHE A 128 0.94 0.61 7.02
N VAL A 129 -0.22 0.15 7.50
CA VAL A 129 -0.75 0.51 8.81
C VAL A 129 0.27 0.19 9.89
N TYR A 130 0.83 -1.03 9.86
CA TYR A 130 1.79 -1.49 10.85
C TYR A 130 3.07 -0.64 10.86
N ILE A 131 3.68 -0.39 9.70
CA ILE A 131 4.92 0.39 9.60
C ILE A 131 4.67 1.82 10.12
N TRP A 132 3.58 2.44 9.68
CA TRP A 132 3.22 3.78 10.14
C TRP A 132 2.99 3.82 11.65
N ALA A 133 2.26 2.84 12.19
CA ALA A 133 1.95 2.72 13.62
C ALA A 133 3.22 2.58 14.48
N ARG A 134 4.18 1.76 14.05
CA ARG A 134 5.45 1.55 14.76
C ARG A 134 6.38 2.75 14.70
N ARG A 135 6.34 3.52 13.62
CA ARG A 135 7.11 4.77 13.47
C ARG A 135 6.51 5.95 14.23
N ASN A 136 5.24 5.87 14.62
CA ASN A 136 4.52 6.95 15.32
C ASN A 136 3.97 6.49 16.69
N PRO A 137 4.78 5.92 17.61
CA PRO A 137 4.28 5.21 18.79
C PRO A 137 3.54 6.09 19.80
N TYR A 138 3.81 7.39 19.80
CA TYR A 138 3.22 8.36 20.74
C TYR A 138 1.93 9.00 20.22
N VAL A 139 1.58 8.79 18.95
CA VAL A 139 0.36 9.34 18.36
C VAL A 139 -0.85 8.64 18.97
N ARG A 140 -1.76 9.44 19.54
CA ARG A 140 -3.05 8.98 20.02
C ARG A 140 -4.04 8.96 18.86
N MET A 141 -4.76 7.85 18.73
CA MET A 141 -5.76 7.63 17.71
C MET A 141 -7.09 7.36 18.38
N ASN A 142 -8.17 7.61 17.64
CA ASN A 142 -9.51 7.25 18.05
C ASN A 142 -10.17 6.50 16.90
N PHE A 143 -10.66 5.30 17.15
CA PHE A 143 -11.38 4.51 16.14
C PHE A 143 -12.85 4.91 16.17
N PHE A 144 -13.29 5.58 15.10
CA PHE A 144 -14.64 6.16 14.95
C PHE A 144 -15.11 7.06 16.09
N GLY A 145 -14.19 7.68 16.83
CA GLY A 145 -14.54 8.55 17.96
C GLY A 145 -14.86 7.81 19.26
N LEU A 146 -14.93 6.48 19.25
CA LEU A 146 -15.41 5.65 20.36
C LEU A 146 -14.30 5.16 21.29
N LEU A 147 -13.18 4.71 20.72
CA LEU A 147 -12.12 4.02 21.45
C LEU A 147 -10.77 4.74 21.24
N PRO A 148 -10.27 5.46 22.25
CA PRO A 148 -8.94 6.05 22.20
C PRO A 148 -7.85 5.01 22.48
N PHE A 149 -6.83 4.93 21.62
CA PHE A 149 -5.64 4.08 21.82
C PHE A 149 -4.41 4.71 21.18
N ARG A 150 -3.24 4.10 21.39
CA ARG A 150 -1.97 4.54 20.78
C ARG A 150 -1.75 3.86 19.43
N ALA A 151 -1.11 4.54 18.49
CA ALA A 151 -0.90 4.05 17.13
C ALA A 151 -0.38 2.60 17.02
N PRO A 152 0.54 2.08 17.86
CA PRO A 152 1.01 0.69 17.78
C PRO A 152 -0.08 -0.38 17.91
N TYR A 153 -1.22 -0.05 18.52
CA TYR A 153 -2.37 -0.96 18.65
C TYR A 153 -3.29 -0.96 17.43
N LEU A 154 -3.13 0.01 16.52
CA LEU A 154 -3.99 0.16 15.36
C LEU A 154 -4.09 -1.10 14.47
N PRO A 155 -2.99 -1.82 14.13
CA PRO A 155 -3.11 -3.03 13.31
C PRO A 155 -3.98 -4.10 13.97
N TRP A 156 -3.93 -4.21 15.30
CA TRP A 156 -4.75 -5.16 16.06
C TRP A 156 -6.22 -4.74 16.12
N VAL A 157 -6.49 -3.44 16.20
CA VAL A 157 -7.86 -2.90 16.07
C VAL A 157 -8.41 -3.20 14.68
N LEU A 158 -7.60 -3.06 13.63
CA LEU A 158 -7.99 -3.42 12.27
C LEU A 158 -8.24 -4.92 12.11
N VAL A 159 -7.43 -5.80 12.72
CA VAL A 159 -7.71 -7.25 12.75
C VAL A 159 -9.07 -7.54 13.37
N ALA A 160 -9.39 -6.93 14.53
CA ALA A 160 -10.69 -7.10 15.16
C ALA A 160 -11.84 -6.59 14.26
N PHE A 161 -11.63 -5.46 13.58
CA PHE A 161 -12.60 -4.92 12.64
C PHE A 161 -12.77 -5.78 11.39
N SER A 162 -11.69 -6.38 10.88
CA SER A 162 -11.71 -7.34 9.78
C SER A 162 -12.59 -8.54 10.10
N VAL A 163 -12.52 -9.07 11.32
CA VAL A 163 -13.42 -10.16 11.77
C VAL A 163 -14.88 -9.73 11.67
N LEU A 164 -15.21 -8.51 12.11
CA LEU A 164 -16.58 -7.97 12.04
C LEU A 164 -17.08 -7.81 10.60
N LEU A 165 -16.19 -7.49 9.67
CA LEU A 165 -16.50 -7.35 8.25
C LEU A 165 -16.44 -8.67 7.46
N GLY A 166 -16.15 -9.80 8.13
CA GLY A 166 -16.04 -11.12 7.50
C GLY A 166 -14.74 -11.32 6.68
N ASN A 167 -13.72 -10.50 6.90
CA ASN A 167 -12.42 -10.65 6.25
C ASN A 167 -11.59 -11.78 6.89
N SER A 168 -10.66 -12.32 6.09
CA SER A 168 -9.71 -13.32 6.57
C SER A 168 -8.66 -12.69 7.48
N VAL A 169 -8.69 -13.06 8.76
CA VAL A 169 -7.69 -12.65 9.78
C VAL A 169 -6.27 -13.05 9.35
N LEU A 170 -6.12 -14.16 8.65
CA LEU A 170 -4.82 -14.66 8.21
C LEU A 170 -4.11 -13.65 7.30
N VAL A 171 -4.86 -12.95 6.44
CA VAL A 171 -4.35 -11.90 5.56
C VAL A 171 -3.81 -10.72 6.37
N ASP A 172 -4.51 -10.34 7.44
CA ASP A 172 -4.06 -9.27 8.33
C ASP A 172 -2.82 -9.64 9.12
N ILE A 173 -2.78 -10.85 9.69
CA ILE A 173 -1.63 -11.34 10.45
C ILE A 173 -0.39 -11.39 9.56
N LEU A 174 -0.53 -11.82 8.31
CA LEU A 174 0.56 -11.79 7.33
C LEU A 174 1.02 -10.37 7.03
N GLY A 175 0.10 -9.42 6.83
CA GLY A 175 0.44 -8.01 6.67
C GLY A 175 1.22 -7.45 7.86
N ILE A 176 0.80 -7.79 9.09
CA ILE A 176 1.50 -7.41 10.32
C ILE A 176 2.91 -8.01 10.36
N ALA A 177 3.05 -9.30 10.04
CA ALA A 177 4.33 -9.99 10.05
C ALA A 177 5.32 -9.39 9.03
N ILE A 178 4.86 -9.10 7.81
CA ILE A 178 5.66 -8.48 6.75
C ILE A 178 6.04 -7.05 7.13
N GLY A 179 5.09 -6.29 7.68
CA GLY A 179 5.36 -4.94 8.21
C GLY A 179 6.38 -4.96 9.34
N HIS A 180 6.32 -5.98 10.22
CA HIS A 180 7.31 -6.16 11.27
C HIS A 180 8.69 -6.52 10.74
N LEU A 181 8.76 -7.40 9.75
CA LEU A 181 10.01 -7.75 9.08
C LEU A 181 10.65 -6.51 8.45
N TYR A 182 9.89 -5.72 7.70
CA TYR A 182 10.40 -4.47 7.10
C TYR A 182 10.88 -3.50 8.18
N PHE A 183 10.05 -3.22 9.20
CA PHE A 183 10.41 -2.31 10.30
C PHE A 183 11.65 -2.79 11.05
N PHE A 184 11.79 -4.09 11.28
CA PHE A 184 12.97 -4.65 11.92
C PHE A 184 14.22 -4.43 11.06
N LEU A 185 14.16 -4.75 9.77
CA LEU A 185 15.31 -4.63 8.87
C LEU A 185 15.73 -3.19 8.59
N GLU A 186 14.79 -2.25 8.50
CA GLU A 186 15.06 -0.85 8.16
C GLU A 186 15.25 0.05 9.39
N ASP A 187 14.44 -0.11 10.44
CA ASP A 187 14.42 0.82 11.57
C ASP A 187 15.14 0.27 12.81
N VAL A 188 15.20 -1.06 13.01
CA VAL A 188 15.78 -1.66 14.23
C VAL A 188 17.21 -2.16 13.99
N PHE A 189 17.40 -3.00 12.99
CA PHE A 189 18.65 -3.69 12.72
C PHE A 189 19.84 -2.73 12.48
N PRO A 190 19.70 -1.61 11.73
CA PRO A 190 20.81 -0.67 11.54
C PRO A 190 21.25 0.05 12.82
N ASN A 191 20.36 0.11 13.84
CA ASN A 191 20.62 0.77 15.10
C ASN A 191 21.18 -0.18 16.18
N GLN A 192 21.35 -1.47 15.87
CA GLN A 192 21.96 -2.45 16.77
C GLN A 192 23.49 -2.47 16.65
N PRO A 193 24.24 -2.92 17.67
CA PRO A 193 25.69 -3.06 17.59
C PRO A 193 26.08 -4.01 16.45
N GLY A 194 26.82 -3.50 15.45
CA GLY A 194 27.18 -4.26 14.24
C GLY A 194 26.12 -4.24 13.12
N GLY A 195 25.03 -3.49 13.32
CA GLY A 195 23.96 -3.29 12.35
C GLY A 195 24.45 -2.65 11.05
N ARG A 196 23.89 -3.09 9.92
CA ARG A 196 24.09 -2.48 8.60
C ARG A 196 22.73 -2.23 7.96
N ARG A 197 22.63 -1.20 7.12
CA ARG A 197 21.41 -0.95 6.34
C ARG A 197 21.31 -1.98 5.21
N LEU A 198 20.59 -3.07 5.46
CA LEU A 198 20.39 -4.16 4.50
C LEU A 198 19.46 -3.77 3.35
N LEU A 199 18.46 -2.95 3.63
CA LEU A 199 17.46 -2.46 2.67
C LEU A 199 17.90 -1.15 2.01
N ALA A 200 19.14 -1.12 1.49
CA ALA A 200 19.62 0.03 0.75
C ALA A 200 18.91 0.13 -0.61
N THR A 201 18.15 1.20 -0.80
CA THR A 201 17.46 1.48 -2.06
C THR A 201 18.45 1.46 -3.24
N PRO A 202 18.21 0.65 -4.28
CA PRO A 202 19.11 0.56 -5.42
C PRO A 202 19.19 1.90 -6.16
N ARG A 203 20.41 2.30 -6.58
CA ARG A 203 20.67 3.59 -7.25
C ARG A 203 19.85 3.80 -8.52
N LEU A 204 19.45 2.71 -9.20
CA LEU A 204 18.58 2.74 -10.38
C LEU A 204 17.20 3.37 -10.08
N LEU A 205 16.68 3.15 -8.87
CA LEU A 205 15.40 3.71 -8.47
C LEU A 205 15.49 5.24 -8.32
N TYR A 206 16.62 5.72 -7.79
CA TYR A 206 16.90 7.15 -7.69
C TYR A 206 17.00 7.80 -9.07
N SER A 207 17.70 7.18 -10.03
CA SER A 207 17.84 7.77 -11.38
C SER A 207 16.49 7.87 -12.11
N HIS A 208 15.69 6.81 -12.11
CA HIS A 208 14.39 6.84 -12.81
C HIS A 208 13.37 7.76 -12.14
N ILE A 209 13.27 7.74 -10.82
CA ILE A 209 12.33 8.61 -10.11
C ILE A 209 12.73 10.08 -10.22
N LEU A 210 14.04 10.42 -10.15
CA LEU A 210 14.49 11.79 -10.44
C LEU A 210 14.11 12.20 -11.87
N THR A 211 14.32 11.35 -12.87
CA THR A 211 13.97 11.67 -14.26
C THR A 211 12.46 11.89 -14.42
N TYR A 212 11.61 11.04 -13.83
CA TYR A 212 10.15 11.22 -13.87
C TYR A 212 9.67 12.46 -13.09
N PHE A 213 10.27 12.79 -11.95
CA PHE A 213 9.94 13.98 -11.18
C PHE A 213 10.43 15.26 -11.87
N VAL A 214 11.66 15.28 -12.39
CA VAL A 214 12.21 16.42 -13.14
C VAL A 214 11.39 16.65 -14.41
N LEU A 215 11.03 15.61 -15.17
CA LEU A 215 10.16 15.74 -16.34
C LEU A 215 8.77 16.28 -15.98
N ASN A 216 8.13 15.81 -14.90
CA ASN A 216 6.83 16.34 -14.46
C ASN A 216 6.91 17.75 -13.87
N VAL A 217 7.98 18.10 -13.15
CA VAL A 217 8.15 19.45 -12.59
C VAL A 217 8.47 20.46 -13.70
N VAL A 218 9.33 20.11 -14.65
CA VAL A 218 9.67 20.96 -15.81
C VAL A 218 8.45 21.14 -16.72
N THR A 219 7.69 20.08 -17.03
CA THR A 219 6.45 20.20 -17.82
C THR A 219 5.33 20.97 -17.09
N SER A 220 5.29 20.94 -15.75
CA SER A 220 4.33 21.73 -14.96
C SER A 220 4.66 23.24 -14.88
N PHE A 221 5.91 23.61 -15.19
CA PHE A 221 6.34 25.01 -15.33
C PHE A 221 6.12 25.54 -16.75
N ASP A 222 6.29 24.70 -17.77
CA ASP A 222 6.10 25.08 -19.18
C ASP A 222 4.62 25.32 -19.55
N LEU A 223 3.68 24.68 -18.85
CA LEU A 223 2.24 24.88 -19.04
C LEU A 223 1.65 26.10 -18.30
N ARG A 224 2.46 26.94 -17.64
CA ARG A 224 2.02 28.20 -17.03
C ARG A 224 2.36 29.44 -17.85
N HIS A 225 2.89 29.27 -19.06
CA HIS A 225 3.24 30.37 -19.97
C HIS A 225 2.54 30.31 -21.35
N PHE A 226 1.40 29.62 -21.43
CA PHE A 226 0.45 29.76 -22.53
C PHE A 226 -0.97 29.94 -21.99
#